data_AF-A0A7H0EXR3-F1
#
_entry.id   AF-A0A7H0EXR3-F1
#
_cell.length_a   1.000
_cell.length_b   1.000
_cell.length_c   1.000
_cell.angle_alpha   90.00
_cell.angle_beta   90.00
_cell.angle_gamma   90.00
#
_symmetry.space_group_name_H-M   'P 1'
#
loop_
_entity.id
_entity.type
_entity.pdbx_description
1 polymer ?
#
loop_
_entity_poly.entity_id
_entity_poly.type
_entity_poly.pdbx_seq_one_letter_code
_entity_poly.pdbx_strand_id
1 'polypeptide(L)'
;MTHISTVLPSSALTNYLLGELFIPPTGAQLTKFILTLGLCAGISVAIYLGLFYVLRPIVRKLEKDTWILVLGLSQAPLSAVLVLSSLKISLVNFSSSGEIIEWIQKFATAFLIAAFTYWITQILTELVVVYLKSYARQTEAVWDDVLVPLLKNFIPVLTYIIGFSLFFTVLGVDLSGIGLALGSITLVLGLAVRDILSNFFSGLVLLIDTPFEFGDVIVFDGSLAIIKEIGIRVTKLYLIEEHCEKYVPNATLSNQSITNLSRPTTHYAYKIPVSVRIDADSALATNILKEIVIGHPDTIANFDDKLRYLDSFYGLKEAQDNKPSKKEAGRNRLELDREISLQLKKIGAAFETLLEEIKVLERGGLESQELIVLQKTYMDILELVGMVIVTERKGKRQRSRLEEESSQKTNLISLVRIWYRTWLEDPDLVMEDRQILPDEWEQKIDLLKLKLNKLFQIISNPGVKETRLDNYVENFAEWLESSFKESSTAWKEPQVQITNIQGSSMEFAVRFYVDNIQLEHWRRGERVKNEVRREMIRRLRLAHIYTG
;
A
#
# COMPACT_ATOMS: atom_id res chain seq x y z
N MET A 1 2.77 -62.21 87.95
CA MET A 1 3.29 -61.27 86.95
C MET A 1 2.90 -61.82 85.59
N THR A 2 1.73 -61.53 84.99
CA THR A 2 1.21 -60.21 84.52
C THR A 2 2.23 -59.55 83.58
N HIS A 3 1.97 -59.19 82.33
CA HIS A 3 0.76 -58.61 81.72
C HIS A 3 0.59 -59.06 80.26
N ILE A 4 -0.58 -59.61 79.91
CA ILE A 4 -1.66 -58.98 79.11
C ILE A 4 -1.29 -58.74 77.64
N SER A 5 -1.59 -59.77 76.85
CA SER A 5 -1.84 -59.73 75.41
C SER A 5 -3.19 -59.07 75.14
N THR A 6 -3.18 -57.81 74.70
CA THR A 6 -4.35 -57.19 74.06
C THR A 6 -4.16 -57.20 72.55
N VAL A 7 -4.66 -58.26 71.92
CA VAL A 7 -4.90 -58.30 70.48
C VAL A 7 -5.98 -57.25 70.18
N LEU A 8 -5.59 -56.11 69.62
CA LEU A 8 -6.55 -55.17 69.03
C LEU A 8 -7.22 -55.87 67.83
N PRO A 9 -8.55 -55.81 67.69
CA PRO A 9 -9.24 -56.43 66.56
C PRO A 9 -8.82 -55.75 65.25
N SER A 10 -8.73 -56.49 64.14
CA SER A 10 -8.32 -55.96 62.82
C SER A 10 -9.17 -54.78 62.34
N SER A 11 -10.41 -54.65 62.85
CA SER A 11 -11.31 -53.52 62.63
C SER A 11 -10.84 -52.21 63.30
N ALA A 12 -10.06 -52.29 64.38
CA ALA A 12 -9.53 -51.13 65.08
C ALA A 12 -8.33 -50.52 64.34
N LEU A 13 -7.48 -51.34 63.71
CA LEU A 13 -6.36 -50.88 62.88
C LEU A 13 -6.84 -50.26 61.57
N THR A 14 -7.86 -50.82 60.93
CA THR A 14 -8.48 -50.20 59.74
C THR A 14 -9.16 -48.87 60.07
N ASN A 15 -9.81 -48.76 61.23
CA ASN A 15 -10.44 -47.50 61.67
C ASN A 15 -9.41 -46.44 62.12
N TYR A 16 -8.25 -46.85 62.64
CA TYR A 16 -7.18 -45.91 63.00
C TYR A 16 -6.47 -45.37 61.74
N LEU A 17 -6.18 -46.24 60.77
CA LEU A 17 -5.58 -45.86 59.49
C LEU A 17 -6.54 -45.06 58.58
N LEU A 18 -7.85 -45.37 58.61
CA LEU A 18 -8.87 -44.55 57.94
C LEU A 18 -9.18 -43.24 58.68
N GLY A 19 -9.02 -43.22 60.01
CA GLY A 19 -9.27 -42.06 60.85
C GLY A 19 -8.20 -40.97 60.74
N GLU A 20 -6.94 -41.32 60.48
CA GLU A 20 -5.87 -40.35 60.19
C GLU A 20 -5.90 -39.84 58.73
N LEU A 21 -6.43 -40.63 57.79
CA LEU A 21 -6.50 -40.25 56.37
C LEU A 21 -7.75 -39.44 56.00
N PHE A 22 -8.81 -39.53 56.81
CA PHE A 22 -10.09 -38.87 56.54
C PHE A 22 -10.66 -38.23 57.80
N ILE A 23 -10.26 -36.98 58.08
CA ILE A 23 -10.94 -36.16 59.09
C ILE A 23 -12.31 -35.78 58.53
N PRO A 24 -13.43 -36.27 59.11
CA PRO A 24 -14.75 -35.95 58.59
C PRO A 24 -15.00 -34.44 58.68
N PRO A 25 -15.58 -33.82 57.64
CA PRO A 25 -15.85 -32.40 57.64
C PRO A 25 -16.79 -32.04 58.79
N THR A 26 -16.48 -30.95 59.49
CA THR A 26 -17.36 -30.41 60.53
C THR A 26 -18.72 -30.02 59.91
N GLY A 27 -19.80 -30.05 60.69
CA GLY A 27 -21.12 -29.64 60.21
C GLY A 27 -21.13 -28.22 59.59
N ALA A 28 -20.28 -27.31 60.07
CA ALA A 28 -20.10 -25.98 59.52
C ALA A 28 -19.38 -25.94 58.15
N GLN A 29 -18.53 -26.92 57.85
CA GLN A 29 -17.89 -27.05 56.53
C GLN A 29 -18.86 -27.66 55.51
N LEU A 30 -19.66 -28.64 55.94
CA LEU A 30 -20.68 -29.24 55.08
C LEU A 30 -21.74 -28.21 54.65
N THR A 31 -22.17 -27.35 55.57
CA THR A 31 -23.12 -26.27 55.25
C THR A 31 -22.51 -25.22 54.31
N LYS A 32 -21.25 -24.82 54.52
CA LYS A 32 -20.54 -23.93 53.59
C LYS A 32 -20.36 -24.53 52.19
N PHE A 33 -20.04 -25.82 52.11
CA PHE A 33 -19.94 -26.55 50.84
C PHE A 33 -21.28 -26.53 50.09
N ILE A 34 -22.38 -26.91 50.75
CA ILE A 34 -23.70 -26.95 50.12
C ILE A 34 -24.15 -25.55 49.68
N LEU A 35 -23.94 -24.53 50.52
CA LEU A 35 -24.29 -23.14 50.20
C LEU A 35 -23.49 -22.61 49.00
N THR A 36 -22.17 -22.86 48.98
CA THR A 36 -21.31 -22.41 47.87
C THR A 36 -21.59 -23.17 46.59
N LEU A 37 -21.89 -24.46 46.66
CA LEU A 37 -22.32 -25.26 45.50
C LEU A 37 -23.66 -24.78 44.94
N GLY A 38 -24.64 -24.52 45.79
CA GLY A 38 -25.94 -23.96 45.36
C GLY A 38 -25.79 -22.59 44.71
N LEU A 39 -24.97 -21.71 45.28
CA LEU A 39 -24.74 -20.36 44.77
C LEU A 39 -23.97 -20.37 43.44
N CYS A 40 -22.88 -21.14 43.34
CA CYS A 40 -22.10 -21.28 42.10
C CYS A 40 -22.90 -22.00 41.00
N ALA A 41 -23.71 -23.02 41.33
CA ALA A 41 -24.61 -23.65 40.38
C ALA A 41 -25.69 -22.67 39.89
N GLY A 42 -26.27 -21.86 40.79
CA GLY A 42 -27.21 -20.80 40.44
C GLY A 42 -26.61 -19.75 39.50
N ILE A 43 -25.39 -19.28 39.79
CA ILE A 43 -24.65 -18.35 38.92
C ILE A 43 -24.36 -19.00 37.56
N SER A 44 -23.92 -20.26 37.53
CA SER A 44 -23.63 -20.98 36.29
C SER A 44 -24.86 -21.15 35.42
N VAL A 45 -26.02 -21.46 36.02
CA VAL A 45 -27.31 -21.52 35.31
C VAL A 45 -27.72 -20.13 34.82
N ALA A 46 -27.53 -19.07 35.60
CA ALA A 46 -27.82 -17.70 35.19
C ALA A 46 -26.93 -17.25 34.01
N ILE A 47 -25.63 -17.55 34.04
CA ILE A 47 -24.69 -17.29 32.94
C ILE A 47 -25.09 -18.08 31.70
N TYR A 48 -25.45 -19.36 31.86
CA TYR A 48 -25.91 -20.21 30.75
C TYR A 48 -27.19 -19.65 30.11
N LEU A 49 -28.19 -19.29 30.92
CA LEU A 49 -29.43 -18.70 30.42
C LEU A 49 -29.17 -17.33 29.76
N GLY A 50 -28.32 -16.49 30.35
CA GLY A 50 -27.93 -15.20 29.77
C GLY A 50 -27.27 -15.35 28.40
N LEU A 51 -26.28 -16.24 28.28
CA LEU A 51 -25.52 -16.42 27.05
C LEU A 51 -26.31 -17.14 25.94
N PHE A 52 -27.09 -18.18 26.26
CA PHE A 52 -27.72 -19.02 25.23
C PHE A 52 -29.20 -18.69 24.98
N TYR A 53 -29.90 -18.09 25.94
CA TYR A 53 -31.31 -17.73 25.81
C TYR A 53 -31.50 -16.23 25.50
N VAL A 54 -30.73 -15.36 26.17
CA VAL A 54 -30.85 -13.89 26.00
C VAL A 54 -29.93 -13.35 24.91
N LEU A 55 -28.67 -13.81 24.85
CA LEU A 55 -27.72 -13.31 23.85
C LEU A 55 -28.06 -13.80 22.43
N ARG A 56 -28.59 -15.02 22.31
CA ARG A 56 -28.92 -15.63 21.01
C ARG A 56 -29.85 -14.78 20.13
N PRO A 57 -30.99 -14.24 20.61
CA PRO A 57 -31.83 -13.33 19.82
C PRO A 57 -31.17 -11.97 19.52
N ILE A 58 -30.26 -11.49 20.39
CA ILE A 58 -29.51 -10.25 20.17
C ILE A 58 -28.49 -10.45 19.04
N VAL A 59 -27.73 -11.55 19.08
CA VAL A 59 -26.76 -11.89 18.03
C VAL A 59 -27.44 -12.14 16.70
N ARG A 60 -28.66 -12.69 16.70
CA ARG A 60 -29.47 -12.84 15.48
C ARG A 60 -29.81 -11.50 14.79
N LYS A 61 -29.80 -10.37 15.52
CA LYS A 61 -30.00 -9.03 14.94
C LYS A 61 -28.74 -8.43 14.31
N LEU A 62 -27.56 -9.02 14.54
CA LEU A 62 -26.27 -8.47 14.06
C LEU A 62 -25.89 -8.93 12.64
N GLU A 63 -26.81 -9.56 11.88
CA GLU A 63 -26.69 -10.00 10.47
C GLU A 63 -25.46 -10.87 10.09
N LYS A 64 -24.59 -11.21 11.04
CA LYS A 64 -23.42 -12.07 10.83
C LYS A 64 -23.68 -13.48 11.35
N ASP A 65 -23.87 -14.43 10.43
CA ASP A 65 -24.09 -15.86 10.72
C ASP A 65 -22.96 -16.50 11.55
N THR A 66 -21.76 -15.92 11.53
CA THR A 66 -20.56 -16.42 12.22
C THR A 66 -20.71 -16.45 13.75
N TRP A 67 -21.33 -15.43 14.35
CA TRP A 67 -21.48 -15.33 15.80
C TRP A 67 -22.50 -16.31 16.36
N ILE A 68 -23.54 -16.64 15.58
CA ILE A 68 -24.55 -17.64 15.95
C ILE A 68 -23.92 -19.03 16.02
N LEU A 69 -23.05 -19.33 15.04
CA LEU A 69 -22.30 -20.58 14.97
C LEU A 69 -21.31 -20.72 16.14
N VAL A 70 -20.54 -19.67 16.45
CA VAL A 70 -19.61 -19.65 17.61
C VAL A 70 -20.35 -19.83 18.94
N LEU A 71 -21.51 -19.17 19.11
CA LEU A 71 -22.35 -19.35 20.29
C LEU A 71 -22.84 -20.80 20.40
N GLY A 72 -23.36 -21.39 19.31
CA GLY A 72 -23.84 -22.78 19.33
C GLY A 72 -22.74 -23.77 19.73
N LEU A 73 -21.55 -23.64 19.17
CA LEU A 73 -20.40 -24.51 19.46
C LEU A 73 -19.87 -24.35 20.88
N SER A 74 -20.04 -23.17 21.47
CA SER A 74 -19.60 -22.87 22.84
C SER A 74 -20.51 -23.45 23.91
N GLN A 75 -21.73 -23.88 23.57
CA GLN A 75 -22.75 -24.29 24.55
C GLN A 75 -22.34 -25.49 25.41
N ALA A 76 -21.92 -26.59 24.77
CA ALA A 76 -21.49 -27.79 25.47
C ALA A 76 -20.18 -27.59 26.29
N PRO A 77 -19.09 -27.05 25.72
CA PRO A 77 -17.86 -26.86 26.49
C PRO A 77 -17.97 -25.81 27.59
N LEU A 78 -18.67 -24.69 27.36
CA LEU A 78 -18.83 -23.66 28.38
C LEU A 78 -19.63 -24.17 29.58
N SER A 79 -20.68 -24.94 29.34
CA SER A 79 -21.44 -25.55 30.44
C SER A 79 -20.59 -26.55 31.23
N ALA A 80 -19.76 -27.35 30.57
CA ALA A 80 -18.79 -28.22 31.24
C ALA A 80 -17.78 -27.42 32.10
N VAL A 81 -17.21 -26.33 31.56
CA VAL A 81 -16.30 -25.46 32.31
C VAL A 81 -16.98 -24.83 33.52
N LEU A 82 -18.19 -24.29 33.37
CA LEU A 82 -18.96 -23.66 34.45
C LEU A 82 -19.31 -24.65 35.57
N VAL A 83 -19.72 -25.87 35.21
CA VAL A 83 -20.04 -26.94 36.17
C VAL A 83 -18.77 -27.38 36.91
N LEU A 84 -17.68 -27.64 36.20
CA LEU A 84 -16.41 -28.06 36.80
C LEU A 84 -15.81 -26.94 37.67
N SER A 85 -15.96 -25.67 37.30
CA SER A 85 -15.47 -24.54 38.11
C SER A 85 -16.30 -24.38 39.37
N SER A 86 -17.62 -24.54 39.27
CA SER A 86 -18.53 -24.51 40.41
C SER A 86 -18.20 -25.62 41.40
N LEU A 87 -18.02 -26.84 40.89
CA LEU A 87 -17.62 -28.00 41.69
C LEU A 87 -16.28 -27.76 42.39
N LYS A 88 -15.28 -27.23 41.66
CA LYS A 88 -13.96 -26.93 42.21
C LYS A 88 -14.03 -25.88 43.32
N ILE A 89 -14.73 -24.77 43.11
CA ILE A 89 -14.88 -23.69 44.11
C ILE A 89 -15.56 -24.21 45.37
N SER A 90 -16.60 -25.05 45.22
CA SER A 90 -17.25 -25.68 46.36
C SER A 90 -16.30 -26.60 47.12
N LEU A 91 -15.52 -27.42 46.43
CA LEU A 91 -14.57 -28.36 47.01
C LEU A 91 -13.46 -27.68 47.85
N VAL A 92 -13.09 -26.44 47.53
CA VAL A 92 -12.12 -25.66 48.34
C VAL A 92 -12.64 -25.42 49.77
N ASN A 93 -13.96 -25.34 49.97
CA ASN A 93 -14.57 -25.14 51.28
C ASN A 93 -14.73 -26.44 52.09
N PHE A 94 -14.41 -27.61 51.49
CA PHE A 94 -14.81 -28.92 52.04
C PHE A 94 -13.81 -29.55 53.03
N SER A 95 -12.53 -29.15 53.10
CA SER A 95 -11.61 -29.35 54.25
C SER A 95 -10.19 -28.90 53.87
N SER A 96 -9.42 -28.38 54.83
CA SER A 96 -8.14 -27.66 54.61
C SER A 96 -6.88 -28.49 54.88
N SER A 97 -6.95 -29.82 55.04
CA SER A 97 -5.76 -30.58 55.47
C SER A 97 -5.71 -32.07 55.11
N GLY A 98 -6.29 -32.51 53.98
CA GLY A 98 -6.23 -33.91 53.55
C GLY A 98 -5.60 -34.09 52.17
N GLU A 99 -4.62 -35.00 52.03
CA GLU A 99 -3.95 -35.31 50.75
C GLU A 99 -4.94 -35.67 49.63
N ILE A 100 -6.04 -36.35 49.97
CA ILE A 100 -7.10 -36.74 49.03
C ILE A 100 -7.75 -35.51 48.38
N ILE A 101 -7.94 -34.43 49.13
CA ILE A 101 -8.60 -33.21 48.64
C ILE A 101 -7.67 -32.45 47.69
N GLU A 102 -6.36 -32.43 47.97
CA GLU A 102 -5.39 -31.84 47.05
C GLU A 102 -5.36 -32.57 45.71
N TRP A 103 -5.37 -33.90 45.72
CA TRP A 103 -5.47 -34.70 44.49
C TRP A 103 -6.77 -34.42 43.73
N ILE A 104 -7.91 -34.36 44.43
CA ILE A 104 -9.19 -34.01 43.82
C ILE A 104 -9.14 -32.62 43.17
N GLN A 105 -8.52 -31.63 43.82
CA GLN A 105 -8.36 -30.28 43.27
C GLN A 105 -7.42 -30.25 42.06
N LYS A 106 -6.33 -31.03 42.06
CA LYS A 106 -5.42 -31.18 40.92
C LYS A 106 -6.15 -31.80 39.73
N PHE A 107 -6.88 -32.91 39.92
CA PHE A 107 -7.68 -33.53 38.86
C PHE A 107 -8.78 -32.59 38.34
N ALA A 108 -9.51 -31.90 39.22
CA ALA A 108 -10.53 -30.93 38.81
C ALA A 108 -9.92 -29.80 37.96
N THR A 109 -8.73 -29.33 38.32
CA THR A 109 -8.00 -28.31 37.54
C THR A 109 -7.54 -28.86 36.18
N ALA A 110 -7.04 -30.09 36.14
CA ALA A 110 -6.65 -30.76 34.91
C ALA A 110 -7.85 -30.94 33.96
N PHE A 111 -9.01 -31.41 34.46
CA PHE A 111 -10.23 -31.53 33.67
C PHE A 111 -10.76 -30.18 33.17
N LEU A 112 -10.64 -29.12 33.97
CA LEU A 112 -10.95 -27.75 33.54
C LEU A 112 -10.07 -27.31 32.36
N ILE A 113 -8.76 -27.56 32.42
CA ILE A 113 -7.82 -27.26 31.34
C ILE A 113 -8.19 -28.06 30.09
N ALA A 114 -8.54 -29.34 30.22
CA ALA A 114 -8.95 -30.18 29.10
C ALA A 114 -10.25 -29.65 28.44
N ALA A 115 -11.26 -29.32 29.25
CA ALA A 115 -12.52 -28.76 28.76
C ALA A 115 -12.31 -27.40 28.06
N PHE A 116 -11.45 -26.54 28.62
CA PHE A 116 -11.10 -25.25 28.03
C PHE A 116 -10.28 -25.40 26.74
N THR A 117 -9.35 -26.34 26.69
CA THR A 117 -8.55 -26.66 25.49
C THR A 117 -9.46 -27.14 24.37
N TYR A 118 -10.37 -28.07 24.67
CA TYR A 118 -11.38 -28.53 23.71
C TYR A 118 -12.23 -27.37 23.21
N TRP A 119 -12.68 -26.50 24.12
CA TRP A 119 -13.48 -25.32 23.76
C TRP A 119 -12.75 -24.39 22.78
N ILE A 120 -11.53 -23.99 23.12
CA ILE A 120 -10.70 -23.12 22.27
C ILE A 120 -10.45 -23.77 20.92
N THR A 121 -10.15 -25.07 20.90
CA THR A 121 -9.88 -25.79 19.65
C THR A 121 -11.07 -25.75 18.70
N GLN A 122 -12.28 -25.97 19.23
CA GLN A 122 -13.53 -25.89 18.44
C GLN A 122 -13.74 -24.46 17.89
N ILE A 123 -13.56 -23.44 18.75
CA ILE A 123 -13.72 -22.04 18.31
C ILE A 123 -12.71 -21.70 17.21
N LEU A 124 -11.42 -21.96 17.42
CA LEU A 124 -10.38 -21.58 16.46
C LEU A 124 -10.54 -22.30 15.13
N THR A 125 -10.81 -23.61 15.15
CA THR A 125 -10.97 -24.41 13.92
C THR A 125 -12.17 -23.90 13.10
N GLU A 126 -13.29 -23.65 13.76
CA GLU A 126 -14.51 -23.26 13.05
C GLU A 126 -14.46 -21.79 12.59
N LEU A 127 -13.85 -20.90 13.37
CA LEU A 127 -13.59 -19.52 12.93
C LEU A 127 -12.74 -19.50 11.67
N VAL A 128 -11.67 -20.29 11.63
CA VAL A 128 -10.80 -20.36 10.45
C VAL A 128 -11.57 -20.91 9.24
N VAL A 129 -12.34 -21.98 9.39
CA VAL A 129 -13.16 -22.53 8.28
C VAL A 129 -14.15 -21.50 7.76
N VAL A 130 -14.84 -20.78 8.65
CA VAL A 130 -15.85 -19.79 8.27
C VAL A 130 -15.24 -18.57 7.58
N TYR A 131 -14.15 -18.03 8.13
CA TYR A 131 -13.48 -16.86 7.54
C TYR A 131 -12.81 -17.21 6.21
N LEU A 132 -12.08 -18.33 6.13
CA LEU A 132 -11.38 -18.69 4.89
C LEU A 132 -12.35 -19.13 3.79
N LYS A 133 -13.42 -19.89 4.09
CA LYS A 133 -14.42 -20.26 3.06
C LYS A 133 -15.18 -19.04 2.52
N SER A 134 -15.41 -18.03 3.34
CA SER A 134 -16.03 -16.77 2.91
C SER A 134 -15.12 -15.99 1.96
N TYR A 135 -13.81 -16.02 2.20
CA TYR A 135 -12.81 -15.36 1.37
C TYR A 135 -12.51 -16.12 0.07
N ALA A 136 -12.45 -17.47 0.13
CA ALA A 136 -12.16 -18.33 -1.02
C ALA A 136 -13.23 -18.27 -2.12
N ARG A 137 -14.49 -17.95 -1.80
CA ARG A 137 -15.57 -17.79 -2.80
C ARG A 137 -15.38 -16.61 -3.75
N GLN A 138 -14.43 -15.71 -3.48
CA GLN A 138 -14.19 -14.50 -4.29
C GLN A 138 -12.92 -14.59 -5.15
N THR A 139 -12.16 -15.69 -5.06
CA THR A 139 -10.88 -15.87 -5.79
C THR A 139 -10.79 -17.29 -6.36
N GLU A 140 -10.55 -17.43 -7.67
CA GLU A 140 -10.60 -18.70 -8.43
C GLU A 140 -9.49 -19.74 -8.09
N ALA A 141 -8.65 -19.57 -7.06
CA ALA A 141 -7.45 -20.41 -6.91
C ALA A 141 -7.01 -20.76 -5.46
N VAL A 142 -6.73 -22.05 -5.25
CA VAL A 142 -5.82 -22.70 -4.25
C VAL A 142 -6.16 -22.60 -2.74
N TRP A 143 -6.85 -21.55 -2.27
CA TRP A 143 -7.08 -21.34 -0.83
C TRP A 143 -7.97 -22.41 -0.17
N ASP A 144 -9.05 -22.81 -0.85
CA ASP A 144 -10.04 -23.76 -0.31
C ASP A 144 -9.51 -25.22 -0.32
N ASP A 145 -8.70 -25.57 -1.32
CA ASP A 145 -8.22 -26.94 -1.51
C ASP A 145 -6.96 -27.27 -0.69
N VAL A 146 -6.15 -26.27 -0.35
CA VAL A 146 -4.86 -26.48 0.33
C VAL A 146 -4.79 -25.82 1.69
N LEU A 147 -5.08 -24.52 1.81
CA LEU A 147 -4.86 -23.81 3.08
C LEU A 147 -5.91 -24.16 4.15
N VAL A 148 -7.19 -24.28 3.76
CA VAL A 148 -8.27 -24.63 4.70
C VAL A 148 -8.05 -26.02 5.33
N PRO A 149 -7.77 -27.09 4.57
CA PRO A 149 -7.46 -28.40 5.15
C PRO A 149 -6.20 -28.37 6.03
N LEU A 150 -5.15 -27.63 5.62
CA LEU A 150 -3.93 -27.50 6.40
C LEU A 150 -4.20 -26.87 7.76
N LEU A 151 -4.84 -25.70 7.83
CA LEU A 151 -5.11 -25.02 9.10
C LEU A 151 -6.11 -25.80 9.96
N LYS A 152 -7.13 -26.42 9.35
CA LYS A 152 -8.12 -27.25 10.06
C LYS A 152 -7.48 -28.43 10.77
N ASN A 153 -6.41 -29.00 10.19
CA ASN A 153 -5.67 -30.10 10.81
C ASN A 153 -4.58 -29.61 11.76
N PHE A 154 -3.93 -28.48 11.47
CA PHE A 154 -2.79 -27.98 12.24
C PHE A 154 -3.18 -27.27 13.54
N ILE A 155 -4.28 -26.50 13.54
CA ILE A 155 -4.75 -25.76 14.72
C ILE A 155 -5.07 -26.71 15.89
N PRO A 156 -5.84 -27.81 15.70
CA PRO A 156 -6.10 -28.76 16.78
C PRO A 156 -4.82 -29.41 17.32
N VAL A 157 -3.88 -29.77 16.45
CA VAL A 157 -2.62 -30.37 16.89
C VAL A 157 -1.87 -29.41 17.80
N LEU A 158 -1.75 -28.14 17.41
CA LEU A 158 -1.05 -27.13 18.19
C LEU A 158 -1.75 -26.85 19.53
N THR A 159 -3.08 -26.66 19.54
CA THR A 159 -3.83 -26.40 20.76
C THR A 159 -3.84 -27.59 21.70
N TYR A 160 -3.93 -28.82 21.19
CA TYR A 160 -3.85 -30.03 22.02
C TYR A 160 -2.47 -30.25 22.60
N ILE A 161 -1.38 -29.98 21.88
CA ILE A 161 -0.02 -30.05 22.44
C ILE A 161 0.10 -29.11 23.66
N ILE A 162 -0.35 -27.86 23.52
CA ILE A 162 -0.32 -26.87 24.61
C ILE A 162 -1.23 -27.31 25.77
N GLY A 163 -2.47 -27.70 25.48
CA GLY A 163 -3.43 -28.10 26.50
C GLY A 163 -3.04 -29.38 27.24
N PHE A 164 -2.48 -30.36 26.54
CA PHE A 164 -1.93 -31.57 27.14
C PHE A 164 -0.72 -31.26 28.01
N SER A 165 0.17 -30.37 27.56
CA SER A 165 1.28 -29.91 28.38
C SER A 165 0.78 -29.30 29.70
N LEU A 166 -0.18 -28.38 29.64
CA LEU A 166 -0.76 -27.76 30.84
C LEU A 166 -1.47 -28.78 31.75
N PHE A 167 -2.19 -29.75 31.16
CA PHE A 167 -2.88 -30.81 31.88
C PHE A 167 -1.92 -31.63 32.75
N PHE A 168 -0.82 -32.10 32.16
CA PHE A 168 0.16 -32.94 32.85
C PHE A 168 1.01 -32.16 33.86
N THR A 169 1.32 -30.89 33.59
CA THR A 169 2.01 -30.02 34.55
C THR A 169 1.20 -29.88 35.85
N VAL A 170 -0.13 -29.74 35.76
CA VAL A 170 -1.01 -29.66 36.94
C VAL A 170 -1.04 -30.97 37.74
N LEU A 171 -0.88 -32.10 37.06
CA LEU A 171 -0.78 -33.42 37.70
C LEU A 171 0.61 -33.68 38.32
N GLY A 172 1.56 -32.76 38.18
CA GLY A 172 2.91 -32.86 38.73
C GLY A 172 3.85 -33.73 37.88
N VAL A 173 3.50 -34.00 36.62
CA VAL A 173 4.40 -34.70 35.69
C VAL A 173 5.40 -33.71 35.13
N ASP A 174 6.69 -34.05 35.24
CA ASP A 174 7.76 -33.25 34.66
C ASP A 174 7.82 -33.48 33.13
N LEU A 175 7.44 -32.45 32.39
CA LEU A 175 7.48 -32.45 30.93
C LEU A 175 8.73 -31.78 30.37
N SER A 176 9.72 -31.40 31.18
CA SER A 176 10.88 -30.63 30.75
C SER A 176 11.63 -31.31 29.60
N GLY A 177 11.82 -32.64 29.67
CA GLY A 177 12.47 -33.40 28.59
C GLY A 177 11.67 -33.41 27.27
N ILE A 178 10.34 -33.53 27.35
CA ILE A 178 9.46 -33.49 26.17
C ILE A 178 9.40 -32.07 25.60
N GLY A 179 9.37 -31.06 26.46
CA GLY A 179 9.42 -29.65 26.09
C GLY A 179 10.71 -29.30 25.32
N LEU A 180 11.86 -29.82 25.76
CA LEU A 180 13.14 -29.67 25.03
C LEU A 180 13.09 -30.30 23.63
N ALA A 181 12.53 -31.51 23.52
CA ALA A 181 12.39 -32.19 22.24
C ALA A 181 11.44 -31.43 21.29
N LEU A 182 10.26 -31.01 21.80
CA LEU A 182 9.28 -30.23 21.04
C LEU A 182 9.84 -28.86 20.62
N GLY A 183 10.58 -28.19 21.51
CA GLY A 183 11.25 -26.93 21.21
C GLY A 183 12.27 -27.07 20.08
N SER A 184 13.05 -28.17 20.08
CA SER A 184 14.02 -28.48 19.02
C SER A 184 13.33 -28.74 17.67
N ILE A 185 12.23 -29.51 17.65
CA ILE A 185 11.43 -29.75 16.44
C ILE A 185 10.85 -28.43 15.92
N THR A 186 10.33 -27.59 16.82
CA THR A 186 9.77 -26.28 16.48
C THR A 186 10.81 -25.36 15.85
N LEU A 187 12.06 -25.37 16.36
CA LEU A 187 13.16 -24.62 15.78
C LEU A 187 13.43 -25.05 14.34
N VAL A 188 13.54 -26.37 14.09
CA VAL A 188 13.81 -26.91 12.75
C VAL A 188 12.68 -26.57 11.78
N LEU A 189 11.42 -26.72 12.20
CA LEU A 189 10.27 -26.34 11.41
C LEU A 189 10.23 -24.83 11.14
N GLY A 190 10.55 -24.01 12.15
CA GLY A 190 10.64 -22.55 12.00
C GLY A 190 11.70 -22.13 10.98
N LEU A 191 12.86 -22.80 11.00
CA LEU A 191 13.91 -22.60 10.00
C LEU A 191 13.45 -23.02 8.60
N ALA A 192 12.69 -24.11 8.47
CA ALA A 192 12.15 -24.58 7.19
C ALA A 192 11.12 -23.61 6.59
N VAL A 193 10.33 -22.92 7.41
CA VAL A 193 9.27 -21.99 6.96
C VAL A 193 9.77 -20.53 6.89
N ARG A 194 10.98 -20.24 7.38
CA ARG A 194 11.57 -18.90 7.44
C ARG A 194 11.45 -18.13 6.13
N ASP A 195 11.77 -18.75 5.00
CA ASP A 195 11.76 -18.07 3.69
C ASP A 195 10.35 -17.72 3.23
N ILE A 196 9.34 -18.51 3.58
CA ILE A 196 7.94 -18.24 3.26
C ILE A 196 7.47 -17.01 4.04
N LEU A 197 7.74 -16.98 5.35
CA LEU A 197 7.41 -15.83 6.21
C LEU A 197 8.16 -14.58 5.77
N SER A 198 9.44 -14.70 5.43
CA SER A 198 10.24 -13.58 4.95
C SER A 198 9.62 -12.97 3.70
N ASN A 199 9.24 -13.77 2.71
CA ASN A 199 8.61 -13.25 1.49
C ASN A 199 7.22 -12.64 1.74
N PHE A 200 6.44 -13.22 2.65
CA PHE A 200 5.14 -12.68 3.04
C PHE A 200 5.27 -11.29 3.68
N PHE A 201 6.14 -11.15 4.69
CA PHE A 201 6.34 -9.87 5.37
C PHE A 201 7.02 -8.84 4.45
N SER A 202 7.97 -9.25 3.60
CA SER A 202 8.53 -8.36 2.58
C SER A 202 7.47 -7.91 1.58
N GLY A 203 6.54 -8.78 1.18
CA GLY A 203 5.40 -8.39 0.35
C GLY A 203 4.52 -7.34 1.02
N LEU A 204 4.21 -7.52 2.31
CA LEU A 204 3.44 -6.55 3.10
C LEU A 204 4.17 -5.20 3.21
N VAL A 205 5.47 -5.20 3.46
CA VAL A 205 6.29 -3.99 3.51
C VAL A 205 6.28 -3.27 2.16
N LEU A 206 6.47 -3.99 1.05
CA LEU A 206 6.41 -3.41 -0.30
C LEU A 206 5.04 -2.75 -0.59
N LEU A 207 3.95 -3.30 -0.07
CA LEU A 207 2.61 -2.73 -0.21
C LEU A 207 2.38 -1.50 0.68
N ILE A 208 3.05 -1.40 1.84
CA ILE A 208 2.92 -0.27 2.76
C ILE A 208 3.80 0.90 2.31
N ASP A 209 5.07 0.64 2.01
CA ASP A 209 6.06 1.66 1.65
C ASP A 209 5.94 2.09 0.18
N THR A 210 5.27 1.27 -0.65
CA THR A 210 5.01 1.49 -2.09
C THR A 210 6.20 2.11 -2.86
N PRO A 211 7.41 1.51 -2.81
CA PRO A 211 8.58 2.04 -3.52
C PRO A 211 8.40 2.02 -5.06
N PHE A 212 7.46 1.20 -5.55
CA PHE A 212 7.03 1.12 -6.92
C PHE A 212 5.56 0.67 -6.98
N GLU A 213 4.89 1.01 -8.08
CA GLU A 213 3.51 0.63 -8.37
C GLU A 213 3.41 -0.23 -9.64
N PHE A 214 2.23 -0.80 -9.87
CA PHE A 214 1.91 -1.47 -11.13
C PHE A 214 2.19 -0.54 -12.32
N GLY A 215 2.93 -1.02 -13.32
CA GLY A 215 3.30 -0.23 -14.50
C GLY A 215 4.59 0.60 -14.35
N ASP A 216 5.16 0.73 -13.15
CA ASP A 216 6.44 1.41 -12.96
C ASP A 216 7.57 0.67 -13.68
N VAL A 217 8.48 1.44 -14.24
CA VAL A 217 9.72 0.96 -14.87
C VAL A 217 10.83 1.04 -13.84
N ILE A 218 11.48 -0.08 -13.58
CA ILE A 218 12.57 -0.18 -12.62
C ILE A 218 13.82 -0.76 -13.29
N VAL A 219 14.99 -0.36 -12.78
CA VAL A 219 16.23 -1.10 -13.01
C VAL A 219 16.38 -2.11 -11.88
N PHE A 220 16.36 -3.38 -12.25
CA PHE A 220 16.52 -4.51 -11.33
C PHE A 220 17.61 -5.44 -11.88
N ASP A 221 18.66 -5.67 -11.08
CA ASP A 221 19.77 -6.55 -11.48
C ASP A 221 20.43 -6.12 -12.82
N GLY A 222 20.58 -4.80 -12.99
CA GLY A 222 21.13 -4.19 -14.21
C GLY A 222 20.21 -4.19 -15.44
N SER A 223 19.04 -4.84 -15.36
CA SER A 223 18.09 -4.96 -16.47
C SER A 223 16.88 -4.04 -16.28
N LEU A 224 16.33 -3.53 -17.39
CA LEU A 224 15.09 -2.74 -17.39
C LEU A 224 13.88 -3.67 -17.28
N ALA A 225 13.05 -3.45 -16.26
CA ALA A 225 11.89 -4.26 -15.99
C ALA A 225 10.65 -3.43 -15.63
N ILE A 226 9.47 -3.97 -15.89
CA ILE A 226 8.17 -3.35 -15.57
C ILE A 226 7.48 -4.18 -14.50
N ILE A 227 6.91 -3.51 -13.50
CA ILE A 227 6.06 -4.17 -12.50
C ILE A 227 4.74 -4.59 -13.17
N LYS A 228 4.50 -5.89 -13.27
CA LYS A 228 3.24 -6.45 -13.77
C LYS A 228 2.28 -6.88 -12.66
N GLU A 229 2.79 -7.35 -11.54
CA GLU A 229 1.95 -7.77 -10.42
C GLU A 229 2.78 -7.82 -9.13
N ILE A 230 2.21 -7.36 -8.02
CA ILE A 230 2.80 -7.52 -6.68
C ILE A 230 1.98 -8.58 -5.96
N GLY A 231 2.44 -9.83 -6.00
CA GLY A 231 1.80 -10.93 -5.31
C GLY A 231 2.23 -11.02 -3.83
N ILE A 232 1.59 -11.93 -3.09
CA ILE A 232 1.83 -12.10 -1.65
C ILE A 232 3.27 -12.56 -1.34
N ARG A 233 3.84 -13.43 -2.20
CA ARG A 233 5.21 -13.98 -2.03
C ARG A 233 6.18 -13.50 -3.10
N VAL A 234 5.68 -13.21 -4.29
CA VAL A 234 6.47 -13.00 -5.50
C VAL A 234 5.91 -11.80 -6.26
N THR A 235 6.79 -10.95 -6.74
CA THR A 235 6.47 -9.87 -7.68
C THR A 235 6.81 -10.33 -9.08
N LYS A 236 5.89 -10.08 -9.99
CA LYS A 236 6.01 -10.40 -11.41
C LYS A 236 6.58 -9.18 -12.14
N LEU A 237 7.73 -9.38 -12.75
CA LEU A 237 8.41 -8.38 -13.56
C LEU A 237 8.34 -8.78 -15.03
N TYR A 238 8.20 -7.83 -15.93
CA TYR A 238 8.41 -8.03 -17.36
C TYR A 238 9.73 -7.40 -17.76
N LEU A 239 10.66 -8.20 -18.24
CA LEU A 239 11.97 -7.78 -18.73
C LEU A 239 11.84 -7.23 -20.16
N ILE A 240 12.16 -5.95 -20.34
CA ILE A 240 11.90 -5.24 -21.59
C ILE A 240 12.78 -5.74 -22.73
N GLU A 241 14.05 -6.04 -22.44
CA GLU A 241 15.04 -6.44 -23.45
C GLU A 241 14.86 -7.91 -23.86
N GLU A 242 14.62 -8.80 -22.90
CA GLU A 242 14.47 -10.23 -23.11
C GLU A 242 13.05 -10.66 -23.51
N HIS A 243 12.08 -9.74 -23.43
CA HIS A 243 10.67 -9.99 -23.77
C HIS A 243 10.07 -11.19 -23.00
N CYS A 244 10.35 -11.29 -21.70
CA CYS A 244 9.91 -12.40 -20.86
C CYS A 244 9.52 -11.95 -19.44
N GLU A 245 8.84 -12.83 -18.71
CA GLU A 245 8.42 -12.57 -17.34
C GLU A 245 9.41 -13.16 -16.34
N LYS A 246 9.86 -12.34 -15.38
CA LYS A 246 10.73 -12.75 -14.26
C LYS A 246 9.93 -12.69 -12.97
N TYR A 247 9.87 -13.83 -12.28
CA TYR A 247 9.19 -13.96 -10.99
C TYR A 247 10.22 -13.82 -9.87
N VAL A 248 10.14 -12.72 -9.11
CA VAL A 248 11.12 -12.40 -8.07
C VAL A 248 10.50 -12.52 -6.69
N PRO A 249 11.09 -13.30 -5.76
CA PRO A 249 10.63 -13.34 -4.38
C PRO A 249 10.64 -11.95 -3.75
N ASN A 250 9.58 -11.59 -3.02
CA ASN A 250 9.44 -10.27 -2.41
C ASN A 250 10.60 -9.94 -1.45
N ALA A 251 11.12 -10.95 -0.75
CA ALA A 251 12.29 -10.78 0.11
C ALA A 251 13.54 -10.39 -0.67
N THR A 252 13.70 -10.86 -1.90
CA THR A 252 14.83 -10.46 -2.76
C THR A 252 14.68 -8.99 -3.17
N LEU A 253 13.49 -8.56 -3.58
CA LEU A 253 13.23 -7.16 -3.95
C LEU A 253 13.42 -6.20 -2.78
N SER A 254 12.90 -6.56 -1.60
CA SER A 254 13.02 -5.74 -0.40
C SER A 254 14.46 -5.59 0.10
N ASN A 255 15.35 -6.54 -0.22
CA ASN A 255 16.74 -6.54 0.24
C ASN A 255 17.73 -5.97 -0.79
N GLN A 256 17.29 -5.70 -2.02
CA GLN A 256 18.12 -5.17 -3.09
C GLN A 256 17.81 -3.69 -3.34
N SER A 257 18.82 -2.94 -3.80
CA SER A 257 18.61 -1.58 -4.26
C SER A 257 17.84 -1.59 -5.58
N ILE A 258 16.67 -0.94 -5.61
CA ILE A 258 15.84 -0.79 -6.79
C ILE A 258 15.91 0.67 -7.24
N THR A 259 16.17 0.91 -8.52
CA THR A 259 16.06 2.26 -9.09
C THR A 259 14.77 2.37 -9.87
N ASN A 260 13.83 3.18 -9.37
CA ASN A 260 12.58 3.46 -10.07
C ASN A 260 12.82 4.60 -11.08
N LEU A 261 12.58 4.32 -12.37
CA LEU A 261 12.75 5.28 -13.46
C LEU A 261 11.46 6.03 -13.80
N SER A 262 10.32 5.56 -13.30
CA SER A 262 9.03 6.22 -13.44
C SER A 262 8.82 7.33 -12.40
N ARG A 263 9.67 7.39 -11.37
CA ARG A 263 9.57 8.34 -10.25
C ARG A 263 10.84 9.18 -10.09
N PRO A 264 10.74 10.47 -9.68
CA PRO A 264 9.50 11.21 -9.42
C PRO A 264 8.76 11.61 -10.72
N THR A 265 9.45 11.58 -11.85
CA THR A 265 8.89 11.88 -13.18
C THR A 265 9.37 10.84 -14.18
N THR A 266 8.65 10.67 -15.29
CA THR A 266 9.06 9.80 -16.40
C THR A 266 10.20 10.39 -17.26
N HIS A 267 10.82 11.50 -16.84
CA HIS A 267 11.98 12.09 -17.52
C HIS A 267 13.26 11.34 -17.13
N TYR A 268 14.09 10.98 -18.10
CA TYR A 268 15.34 10.26 -17.83
C TYR A 268 16.55 10.93 -18.48
N ALA A 269 17.67 10.94 -17.75
CA ALA A 269 18.92 11.51 -18.21
C ALA A 269 19.75 10.50 -19.00
N TYR A 270 20.14 10.88 -20.21
CA TYR A 270 21.09 10.17 -21.04
C TYR A 270 22.44 10.88 -21.07
N LYS A 271 23.52 10.12 -21.25
CA LYS A 271 24.88 10.61 -21.40
C LYS A 271 25.50 10.04 -22.68
N ILE A 272 26.01 10.91 -23.54
CA ILE A 272 26.72 10.53 -24.76
C ILE A 272 28.17 11.00 -24.65
N PRO A 273 29.16 10.10 -24.65
CA PRO A 273 30.56 10.47 -24.83
C PRO A 273 30.81 10.82 -26.30
N VAL A 274 31.51 11.92 -26.54
CA VAL A 274 31.87 12.40 -27.88
C VAL A 274 33.35 12.80 -27.88
N SER A 275 34.10 12.29 -28.86
CA SER A 275 35.50 12.68 -29.06
C SER A 275 35.60 13.75 -30.13
N VAL A 276 36.39 14.76 -29.84
CA VAL A 276 36.71 15.88 -30.73
C VAL A 276 38.24 15.94 -30.84
N ARG A 277 38.77 16.43 -31.96
CA ARG A 277 40.21 16.64 -32.12
C ARG A 277 40.73 17.62 -31.07
N ILE A 278 41.96 17.41 -30.60
CA ILE A 278 42.59 18.25 -29.57
C ILE A 278 42.86 19.69 -30.05
N ASP A 279 43.08 19.88 -31.35
CA ASP A 279 43.38 21.17 -31.97
C ASP A 279 42.12 21.98 -32.31
N ALA A 280 40.93 21.41 -32.07
CA ALA A 280 39.66 22.09 -32.25
C ALA A 280 39.40 23.12 -31.14
N ASP A 281 38.72 24.21 -31.48
CA ASP A 281 38.19 25.13 -30.48
C ASP A 281 37.13 24.42 -29.62
N SER A 282 37.42 24.30 -28.33
CA SER A 282 36.55 23.65 -27.36
C SER A 282 35.24 24.42 -27.15
N ALA A 283 35.25 25.75 -27.29
CA ALA A 283 34.05 26.57 -27.18
C ALA A 283 33.12 26.32 -28.38
N LEU A 284 33.68 26.24 -29.60
CA LEU A 284 32.94 25.88 -30.80
C LEU A 284 32.32 24.47 -30.67
N ALA A 285 33.10 23.48 -30.25
CA ALA A 285 32.60 22.13 -30.03
C ALA A 285 31.48 22.09 -28.99
N THR A 286 31.64 22.81 -27.87
CA THR A 286 30.64 22.92 -26.81
C THR A 286 29.34 23.52 -27.33
N ASN A 287 29.41 24.61 -28.08
CA ASN A 287 28.23 25.27 -28.66
C ASN A 287 27.49 24.36 -29.63
N ILE A 288 28.23 23.72 -30.56
CA ILE A 288 27.63 22.76 -31.51
C ILE A 288 26.91 21.64 -30.77
N LEU A 289 27.56 21.01 -29.78
CA LEU A 289 26.97 19.91 -29.01
C LEU A 289 25.72 20.35 -28.23
N LYS A 290 25.75 21.55 -27.62
CA LYS A 290 24.62 22.10 -26.87
C LYS A 290 23.43 22.40 -27.80
N GLU A 291 23.67 23.06 -28.92
CA GLU A 291 22.64 23.37 -29.92
C GLU A 291 21.94 22.12 -30.45
N ILE A 292 22.68 21.05 -30.72
CA ILE A 292 22.13 19.79 -31.24
C ILE A 292 21.14 19.18 -30.27
N VAL A 293 21.51 19.09 -29.00
CA VAL A 293 20.63 18.51 -27.99
C VAL A 293 19.38 19.38 -27.81
N ILE A 294 19.54 20.70 -27.74
CA ILE A 294 18.40 21.62 -27.58
C ILE A 294 17.49 21.55 -28.82
N GLY A 295 18.04 21.45 -30.02
CA GLY A 295 17.27 21.36 -31.26
C GLY A 295 16.45 20.08 -31.43
N HIS A 296 16.64 19.07 -30.58
CA HIS A 296 15.85 17.85 -30.67
C HIS A 296 14.44 18.02 -30.06
N PRO A 297 13.35 17.63 -30.75
CA PRO A 297 12.00 17.87 -30.25
C PRO A 297 11.69 17.12 -28.94
N ASP A 298 12.24 15.93 -28.74
CA ASP A 298 11.97 15.03 -27.58
C ASP A 298 12.94 15.21 -26.38
N THR A 299 13.87 16.16 -26.44
CA THR A 299 14.76 16.45 -25.29
C THR A 299 14.16 17.55 -24.40
N ILE A 300 14.57 17.64 -23.14
CA ILE A 300 14.09 18.71 -22.25
C ILE A 300 15.05 19.90 -22.31
N ALA A 301 14.52 21.07 -22.65
CA ALA A 301 15.22 22.36 -22.66
C ALA A 301 14.18 23.49 -22.71
N ASN A 302 14.63 24.74 -22.60
CA ASN A 302 13.79 25.94 -22.74
C ASN A 302 13.08 25.96 -24.10
N PHE A 303 11.76 26.22 -24.12
CA PHE A 303 10.95 26.15 -25.34
C PHE A 303 11.42 27.10 -26.45
N ASP A 304 11.83 28.33 -26.11
CA ASP A 304 12.23 29.33 -27.11
C ASP A 304 13.55 28.93 -27.78
N ASP A 305 14.52 28.43 -27.01
CA ASP A 305 15.76 27.90 -27.55
C ASP A 305 15.51 26.65 -28.40
N LYS A 306 14.62 25.75 -27.96
CA LYS A 306 14.25 24.56 -28.75
C LYS A 306 13.69 24.94 -30.10
N LEU A 307 12.70 25.84 -30.14
CA LEU A 307 12.09 26.31 -31.38
C LEU A 307 13.12 26.97 -32.31
N ARG A 308 14.08 27.72 -31.75
CA ARG A 308 15.18 28.34 -32.51
C ARG A 308 16.10 27.30 -33.15
N TYR A 309 16.50 26.27 -32.42
CA TYR A 309 17.46 25.27 -32.92
C TYR A 309 16.81 24.09 -33.66
N LEU A 310 15.51 23.88 -33.52
CA LEU A 310 14.76 22.78 -34.16
C LEU A 310 14.93 22.76 -35.68
N ASP A 311 14.95 23.93 -36.33
CA ASP A 311 15.11 24.03 -37.77
C ASP A 311 16.48 23.57 -38.25
N SER A 312 17.50 23.78 -37.41
CA SER A 312 18.88 23.38 -37.68
C SER A 312 19.14 21.89 -37.48
N PHE A 313 18.22 21.15 -36.84
CA PHE A 313 18.38 19.73 -36.59
C PHE A 313 18.03 18.89 -37.84
N TYR A 314 18.89 17.95 -38.20
CA TYR A 314 18.72 17.03 -39.34
C TYR A 314 18.60 15.57 -38.90
N GLY A 315 18.07 14.72 -39.79
CA GLY A 315 18.00 13.27 -39.53
C GLY A 315 16.78 12.82 -38.71
N LEU A 316 15.77 13.68 -38.61
CA LEU A 316 14.43 13.33 -38.14
C LEU A 316 13.61 12.71 -39.27
N LYS A 317 12.53 11.98 -38.93
CA LYS A 317 11.61 11.43 -39.94
C LYS A 317 10.94 12.55 -40.74
N GLU A 318 11.05 12.45 -42.05
CA GLU A 318 10.33 13.31 -43.00
C GLU A 318 8.83 12.97 -43.02
N ALA A 319 8.03 13.88 -43.59
CA ALA A 319 6.60 13.65 -43.76
C ALA A 319 6.36 12.39 -44.62
N GLN A 320 5.45 11.53 -44.16
CA GLN A 320 5.04 10.32 -44.86
C GLN A 320 3.52 10.17 -44.79
N ASP A 321 2.91 9.79 -45.91
CA ASP A 321 1.47 9.65 -46.08
C ASP A 321 0.69 10.92 -45.66
N ASN A 322 -0.14 10.79 -44.62
CA ASN A 322 -0.94 11.87 -44.00
C ASN A 322 -0.37 12.33 -42.66
N LYS A 323 0.85 11.94 -42.29
CA LYS A 323 1.48 12.35 -41.03
C LYS A 323 2.47 13.50 -41.26
N PRO A 324 2.48 14.51 -40.39
CA PRO A 324 3.49 15.57 -40.45
C PRO A 324 4.89 14.99 -40.26
N SER A 325 5.90 15.75 -40.70
CA SER A 325 7.29 15.42 -40.37
C SER A 325 7.49 15.44 -38.85
N LYS A 326 8.47 14.68 -38.34
CA LYS A 326 8.79 14.70 -36.90
C LYS A 326 9.20 16.09 -36.42
N LYS A 327 9.80 16.89 -37.29
CA LYS A 327 10.14 18.29 -37.03
C LYS A 327 8.89 19.14 -36.84
N GLU A 328 7.92 19.02 -37.74
CA GLU A 328 6.66 19.77 -37.69
C GLU A 328 5.77 19.33 -36.52
N ALA A 329 5.62 18.02 -36.30
CA ALA A 329 4.93 17.47 -35.13
C ALA A 329 5.56 17.97 -33.83
N GLY A 330 6.90 17.94 -33.76
CA GLY A 330 7.67 18.46 -32.64
C GLY A 330 7.45 19.96 -32.41
N ARG A 331 7.42 20.78 -33.48
CA ARG A 331 7.15 22.22 -33.38
C ARG A 331 5.76 22.49 -32.81
N ASN A 332 4.72 21.88 -33.38
CA ASN A 332 3.34 22.07 -32.95
C ASN A 332 3.18 21.68 -31.47
N ARG A 333 3.81 20.57 -31.06
CA ARG A 333 3.82 20.15 -29.66
C ARG A 333 4.52 21.18 -28.75
N LEU A 334 5.69 21.68 -29.14
CA LEU A 334 6.46 22.63 -28.32
C LEU A 334 5.76 23.98 -28.16
N GLU A 335 5.05 24.43 -29.17
CA GLU A 335 4.21 25.65 -29.09
C GLU A 335 3.09 25.46 -28.07
N LEU A 336 2.41 24.31 -28.10
CA LEU A 336 1.38 23.96 -27.12
C LEU A 336 1.96 23.75 -25.71
N ASP A 337 3.15 23.14 -25.59
CA ASP A 337 3.85 23.01 -24.31
C ASP A 337 4.11 24.38 -23.68
N ARG A 338 4.56 25.35 -24.50
CA ARG A 338 4.78 26.73 -24.07
C ARG A 338 3.48 27.39 -23.64
N GLU A 339 2.40 27.25 -24.40
CA GLU A 339 1.09 27.81 -24.06
C GLU A 339 0.53 27.23 -22.76
N ILE A 340 0.60 25.91 -22.58
CA ILE A 340 0.20 25.22 -21.35
C ILE A 340 1.04 25.72 -20.17
N SER A 341 2.36 25.83 -20.33
CA SER A 341 3.25 26.32 -19.28
C SER A 341 2.91 27.76 -18.88
N LEU A 342 2.58 28.63 -19.83
CA LEU A 342 2.14 30.00 -19.55
C LEU A 342 0.79 30.01 -18.81
N GLN A 343 -0.15 29.14 -19.18
CA GLN A 343 -1.44 29.04 -18.48
C GLN A 343 -1.29 28.49 -17.06
N LEU A 344 -0.48 27.44 -16.87
CA LEU A 344 -0.18 26.91 -15.53
C LEU A 344 0.46 27.98 -14.63
N LYS A 345 1.37 28.80 -15.17
CA LYS A 345 1.95 29.93 -14.43
C LYS A 345 0.91 30.98 -14.02
N LYS A 346 -0.04 31.30 -14.89
CA LYS A 346 -1.15 32.22 -14.57
C LYS A 346 -2.05 31.65 -13.48
N ILE A 347 -2.38 30.36 -13.57
CA ILE A 347 -3.21 29.65 -12.58
C ILE A 347 -2.49 29.58 -11.23
N GLY A 348 -1.20 29.26 -11.22
CA GLY A 348 -0.37 29.25 -10.01
C GLY A 348 -0.36 30.61 -9.30
N ALA A 349 -0.09 31.70 -10.04
CA ALA A 349 -0.14 33.05 -9.50
C ALA A 349 -1.53 33.44 -8.95
N ALA A 350 -2.61 32.97 -9.61
CA ALA A 350 -3.98 33.19 -9.13
C ALA A 350 -4.27 32.40 -7.84
N PHE A 351 -3.76 31.18 -7.69
CA PHE A 351 -3.84 30.42 -6.44
C PHE A 351 -3.01 31.05 -5.31
N GLU A 352 -1.82 31.57 -5.58
CA GLU A 352 -1.03 32.34 -4.61
C GLU A 352 -1.80 33.55 -4.11
N THR A 353 -2.43 34.30 -5.03
CA THR A 353 -3.29 35.45 -4.69
C THR A 353 -4.46 35.01 -3.80
N LEU A 354 -5.15 33.92 -4.15
CA LEU A 354 -6.24 33.37 -3.36
C LEU A 354 -5.78 32.95 -1.95
N LEU A 355 -4.59 32.34 -1.84
CA LEU A 355 -4.00 31.92 -0.58
C LEU A 355 -3.68 33.12 0.33
N GLU A 356 -3.14 34.21 -0.25
CA GLU A 356 -2.89 35.46 0.48
C GLU A 356 -4.19 36.08 1.00
N GLU A 357 -5.24 36.13 0.16
CA GLU A 357 -6.56 36.59 0.57
C GLU A 357 -7.11 35.75 1.73
N ILE A 358 -7.08 34.42 1.65
CA ILE A 358 -7.54 33.53 2.72
C ILE A 358 -6.77 33.77 4.02
N LYS A 359 -5.44 33.91 3.97
CA LYS A 359 -4.60 34.16 5.15
C LYS A 359 -4.89 35.50 5.84
N VAL A 360 -5.29 36.52 5.08
CA VAL A 360 -5.72 37.81 5.62
C VAL A 360 -7.07 37.67 6.32
N LEU A 361 -8.01 36.95 5.69
CA LEU A 361 -9.38 36.79 6.17
C LEU A 361 -9.48 35.91 7.44
N GLU A 362 -8.60 34.92 7.58
CA GLU A 362 -8.50 34.11 8.81
C GLU A 362 -8.10 34.93 10.06
N ARG A 363 -7.51 36.12 9.90
CA ARG A 363 -7.11 37.00 11.02
C ARG A 363 -8.24 37.92 11.52
N GLY A 364 -9.27 38.16 10.70
CA GLY A 364 -10.35 39.13 10.95
C GLY A 364 -11.72 38.52 11.26
N GLY A 365 -11.95 37.25 10.88
CA GLY A 365 -13.25 36.60 10.93
C GLY A 365 -14.07 36.91 9.67
N LEU A 366 -14.61 35.88 9.02
CA LEU A 366 -15.21 35.96 7.69
C LEU A 366 -16.53 36.76 7.69
N GLU A 367 -16.48 38.04 7.30
CA GLU A 367 -17.70 38.80 7.00
C GLU A 367 -18.27 38.39 5.62
N SER A 368 -19.59 38.52 5.44
CA SER A 368 -20.27 38.14 4.18
C SER A 368 -19.73 38.85 2.93
N GLN A 369 -19.09 40.01 3.08
CA GLN A 369 -18.49 40.78 1.97
C GLN A 369 -17.15 40.19 1.52
N GLU A 370 -16.38 39.64 2.45
CA GLU A 370 -15.07 39.03 2.19
C GLU A 370 -15.20 37.69 1.45
N LEU A 371 -16.25 36.93 1.75
CA LEU A 371 -16.58 35.70 1.04
C LEU A 371 -16.92 35.93 -0.43
N ILE A 372 -17.49 37.08 -0.79
CA ILE A 372 -17.78 37.43 -2.18
C ILE A 372 -16.48 37.69 -2.95
N VAL A 373 -15.49 38.30 -2.32
CA VAL A 373 -14.16 38.52 -2.91
C VAL A 373 -13.49 37.17 -3.19
N LEU A 374 -13.42 36.29 -2.19
CA LEU A 374 -12.86 34.94 -2.37
C LEU A 374 -13.56 34.13 -3.47
N GLN A 375 -14.90 34.20 -3.52
CA GLN A 375 -15.67 33.54 -4.57
C GLN A 375 -15.35 34.09 -5.96
N LYS A 376 -15.16 35.40 -6.07
CA LYS A 376 -14.78 36.04 -7.33
C LYS A 376 -13.37 35.63 -7.77
N THR A 377 -12.38 35.72 -6.88
CA THR A 377 -11.00 35.28 -7.16
C THR A 377 -10.97 33.82 -7.59
N TYR A 378 -11.75 32.97 -6.92
CA TYR A 378 -11.86 31.56 -7.30
C TYR A 378 -12.57 31.34 -8.64
N MET A 379 -13.54 32.18 -9.01
CA MET A 379 -14.18 32.15 -10.33
C MET A 379 -13.20 32.46 -11.46
N ASP A 380 -12.32 33.43 -11.26
CA ASP A 380 -11.28 33.77 -12.24
C ASP A 380 -10.33 32.57 -12.45
N ILE A 381 -10.00 31.83 -11.38
CA ILE A 381 -9.23 30.58 -11.46
C ILE A 381 -9.99 29.51 -12.25
N LEU A 382 -11.29 29.33 -12.00
CA LEU A 382 -12.12 28.36 -12.72
C LEU A 382 -12.15 28.65 -14.22
N GLU A 383 -12.27 29.93 -14.62
CA GLU A 383 -12.24 30.34 -16.03
C GLU A 383 -10.89 30.00 -16.70
N LEU A 384 -9.76 30.30 -16.04
CA LEU A 384 -8.43 29.95 -16.54
C LEU A 384 -8.25 28.44 -16.76
N VAL A 385 -8.84 27.63 -15.89
CA VAL A 385 -8.82 26.16 -16.02
C VAL A 385 -9.76 25.67 -17.12
N GLY A 386 -10.91 26.32 -17.30
CA GLY A 386 -11.97 25.91 -18.24
C GLY A 386 -13.20 25.31 -17.57
N MET A 387 -13.52 25.79 -16.37
CA MET A 387 -14.66 25.37 -15.57
C MET A 387 -15.60 26.55 -15.35
N VAL A 388 -16.91 26.32 -15.40
CA VAL A 388 -17.93 27.35 -15.16
C VAL A 388 -18.93 26.85 -14.13
N ILE A 389 -19.44 27.75 -13.30
CA ILE A 389 -20.54 27.44 -12.39
C ILE A 389 -21.85 27.44 -13.16
N VAL A 390 -22.53 26.29 -13.16
CA VAL A 390 -23.91 26.16 -13.62
C VAL A 390 -24.82 26.03 -12.41
N THR A 391 -25.81 26.91 -12.32
CA THR A 391 -26.82 26.88 -11.26
C THR A 391 -28.08 26.22 -11.77
N GLU A 392 -28.41 25.03 -11.24
CA GLU A 392 -29.68 24.37 -11.50
C GLU A 392 -30.70 24.71 -10.40
N ARG A 393 -31.90 25.11 -10.82
CA ARG A 393 -33.02 25.38 -9.93
C ARG A 393 -34.00 24.21 -9.95
N LYS A 394 -33.99 23.37 -8.90
CA LYS A 394 -35.00 22.32 -8.68
C LYS A 394 -35.96 22.76 -7.58
N GLY A 395 -37.09 23.35 -7.98
CA GLY A 395 -38.11 23.87 -7.04
C GLY A 395 -37.59 25.07 -6.23
N LYS A 396 -37.68 25.00 -4.89
CA LYS A 396 -37.15 26.04 -3.97
C LYS A 396 -35.65 25.93 -3.68
N ARG A 397 -34.98 24.85 -4.13
CA ARG A 397 -33.53 24.63 -3.89
C ARG A 397 -32.74 24.97 -5.14
N GLN A 398 -31.74 25.84 -4.97
CA GLN A 398 -30.71 26.13 -5.96
C GLN A 398 -29.49 25.27 -5.64
N ARG A 399 -28.97 24.54 -6.63
CA ARG A 399 -27.71 23.82 -6.51
C ARG A 399 -26.76 24.34 -7.58
N SER A 400 -25.58 24.75 -7.14
CA SER A 400 -24.48 25.13 -8.03
C SER A 400 -23.60 23.91 -8.26
N ARG A 401 -23.22 23.66 -9.51
CA ARG A 401 -22.27 22.62 -9.90
C ARG A 401 -21.25 23.22 -10.85
N LEU A 402 -20.02 22.69 -10.83
CA LEU A 402 -19.04 23.00 -11.86
C LEU A 402 -19.27 22.13 -13.10
N GLU A 403 -19.33 22.76 -14.25
CA GLU A 403 -19.33 22.11 -15.56
C GLU A 403 -18.16 22.61 -16.39
N GLU A 404 -17.80 21.83 -17.40
CA GLU A 404 -16.68 22.16 -18.28
C GLU A 404 -17.13 23.16 -19.35
N GLU A 405 -16.33 24.20 -19.59
CA GLU A 405 -16.60 25.17 -20.65
C GLU A 405 -16.00 24.73 -21.97
N SER A 406 -16.85 24.23 -22.87
CA SER A 406 -16.45 23.71 -24.19
C SER A 406 -16.20 24.78 -25.26
N SER A 407 -16.48 26.06 -24.96
CA SER A 407 -16.50 27.14 -25.97
C SER A 407 -15.14 27.82 -26.15
N GLN A 408 -14.33 27.91 -25.09
CA GLN A 408 -13.04 28.60 -25.13
C GLN A 408 -11.89 27.63 -25.38
N LYS A 409 -11.06 27.89 -26.40
CA LYS A 409 -9.90 27.03 -26.75
C LYS A 409 -8.62 27.32 -25.95
N THR A 410 -8.60 28.40 -25.18
CA THR A 410 -7.39 28.92 -24.51
C THR A 410 -7.26 28.49 -23.05
N ASN A 411 -8.28 27.81 -22.50
CA ASN A 411 -8.28 27.32 -21.13
C ASN A 411 -7.39 26.08 -20.96
N LEU A 412 -6.95 25.78 -19.74
CA LEU A 412 -6.01 24.70 -19.47
C LEU A 412 -6.50 23.34 -19.98
N ILE A 413 -7.75 22.97 -19.69
CA ILE A 413 -8.31 21.68 -20.09
C ILE A 413 -8.31 21.54 -21.61
N SER A 414 -8.76 22.57 -22.34
CA SER A 414 -8.78 22.54 -23.81
C SER A 414 -7.38 22.47 -24.40
N LEU A 415 -6.42 23.24 -23.87
CA LEU A 415 -5.04 23.20 -24.32
C LEU A 415 -4.39 21.84 -24.10
N VAL A 416 -4.58 21.22 -22.93
CA VAL A 416 -4.08 19.86 -22.63
C VAL A 416 -4.69 18.84 -23.60
N ARG A 417 -5.97 18.98 -23.94
CA ARG A 417 -6.62 18.11 -24.92
C ARG A 417 -6.10 18.29 -26.33
N ILE A 418 -5.93 19.53 -26.78
CA ILE A 418 -5.32 19.82 -28.07
C ILE A 418 -3.90 19.28 -28.10
N TRP A 419 -3.15 19.43 -27.01
CA TRP A 419 -1.80 18.92 -26.87
C TRP A 419 -1.70 17.40 -26.99
N TYR A 420 -2.47 16.62 -26.21
CA TYR A 420 -2.38 15.17 -26.34
C TYR A 420 -2.93 14.67 -27.68
N ARG A 421 -3.88 15.38 -28.32
CA ARG A 421 -4.33 15.06 -29.68
C ARG A 421 -3.24 15.31 -30.71
N THR A 422 -2.47 16.38 -30.56
CA THR A 422 -1.29 16.68 -31.39
C THR A 422 -0.24 15.58 -31.27
N TRP A 423 -0.08 14.99 -30.08
CA TRP A 423 0.79 13.82 -29.90
C TRP A 423 0.38 12.62 -30.75
N LEU A 424 -0.91 12.42 -31.02
CA LEU A 424 -1.39 11.30 -31.85
C LEU A 424 -0.91 11.40 -33.31
N GLU A 425 -0.52 12.60 -33.74
CA GLU A 425 0.03 12.87 -35.06
C GLU A 425 1.54 12.59 -35.14
N ASP A 426 2.22 12.37 -33.99
CA ASP A 426 3.66 12.10 -33.97
C ASP A 426 3.97 10.80 -34.76
N PRO A 427 4.91 10.86 -35.73
CA PRO A 427 5.25 9.71 -36.57
C PRO A 427 5.99 8.59 -35.83
N ASP A 428 6.52 8.84 -34.63
CA ASP A 428 7.17 7.84 -33.77
C ASP A 428 6.21 7.18 -32.77
N LEU A 429 5.02 7.75 -32.56
CA LEU A 429 4.07 7.22 -31.57
C LEU A 429 3.46 5.88 -32.02
N VAL A 430 3.69 4.84 -31.22
CA VAL A 430 3.17 3.48 -31.41
C VAL A 430 1.65 3.42 -31.19
N MET A 431 1.01 2.34 -31.65
CA MET A 431 -0.46 2.27 -31.69
C MET A 431 -1.09 2.16 -30.30
N GLU A 432 -0.43 1.46 -29.39
CA GLU A 432 -0.85 1.25 -28.01
C GLU A 432 -0.86 2.57 -27.23
N ASP A 433 0.19 3.37 -27.40
CA ASP A 433 0.31 4.69 -26.76
C ASP A 433 -0.76 5.68 -27.22
N ARG A 434 -1.37 5.47 -28.41
CA ARG A 434 -2.48 6.31 -28.90
C ARG A 434 -3.75 6.18 -28.06
N GLN A 435 -3.89 5.09 -27.31
CA GLN A 435 -5.01 4.87 -26.40
C GLN A 435 -4.60 5.26 -24.97
N ILE A 436 -3.43 4.80 -24.54
CA ILE A 436 -2.93 5.03 -23.18
C ILE A 436 -2.79 6.53 -22.87
N LEU A 437 -2.20 7.29 -23.79
CA LEU A 437 -1.86 8.69 -23.53
C LEU A 437 -3.12 9.57 -23.34
N PRO A 438 -4.16 9.52 -24.20
CA PRO A 438 -5.42 10.21 -23.91
C PRO A 438 -6.08 9.78 -22.59
N ASP A 439 -6.12 8.48 -22.30
CA ASP A 439 -6.77 7.95 -21.09
C ASP A 439 -6.08 8.44 -19.81
N GLU A 440 -4.75 8.42 -19.76
CA GLU A 440 -3.97 8.94 -18.64
C GLU A 440 -4.25 10.43 -18.38
N TRP A 441 -4.33 11.23 -19.44
CA TRP A 441 -4.55 12.67 -19.32
C TRP A 441 -6.00 13.03 -19.01
N GLU A 442 -6.98 12.32 -19.54
CA GLU A 442 -8.39 12.51 -19.13
C GLU A 442 -8.59 12.11 -17.66
N GLN A 443 -7.94 11.05 -17.16
CA GLN A 443 -7.96 10.73 -15.72
C GLN A 443 -7.38 11.86 -14.86
N LYS A 444 -6.27 12.47 -15.28
CA LYS A 444 -5.71 13.65 -14.59
C LYS A 444 -6.65 14.85 -14.63
N ILE A 445 -7.31 15.10 -15.75
CA ILE A 445 -8.33 16.16 -15.90
C ILE A 445 -9.53 15.87 -14.98
N ASP A 446 -9.98 14.63 -14.85
CA ASP A 446 -11.08 14.27 -13.96
C ASP A 446 -10.71 14.44 -12.49
N LEU A 447 -9.48 14.08 -12.10
CA LEU A 447 -8.95 14.37 -10.76
C LEU A 447 -8.87 15.87 -10.48
N LEU A 448 -8.46 16.68 -11.47
CA LEU A 448 -8.47 18.14 -11.38
C LEU A 448 -9.88 18.67 -11.12
N LYS A 449 -10.86 18.24 -11.93
CA LYS A 449 -12.29 18.61 -11.79
C LYS A 449 -12.82 18.25 -10.41
N LEU A 450 -12.50 17.06 -9.90
CA LEU A 450 -12.91 16.62 -8.57
C LEU A 450 -12.33 17.51 -7.47
N LYS A 451 -11.03 17.85 -7.54
CA LYS A 451 -10.36 18.72 -6.57
C LYS A 451 -10.91 20.14 -6.60
N LEU A 452 -11.15 20.71 -7.78
CA LEU A 452 -11.79 22.02 -7.96
C LEU A 452 -13.22 22.04 -7.43
N ASN A 453 -14.00 21.01 -7.71
CA ASN A 453 -15.38 20.92 -7.20
C ASN A 453 -15.40 20.82 -5.67
N LYS A 454 -14.45 20.11 -5.06
CA LYS A 454 -14.31 20.07 -3.61
C LYS A 454 -13.94 21.44 -3.04
N LEU A 455 -13.00 22.16 -3.67
CA LEU A 455 -12.60 23.51 -3.26
C LEU A 455 -13.77 24.49 -3.38
N PHE A 456 -14.52 24.42 -4.48
CA PHE A 456 -15.73 25.20 -4.71
C PHE A 456 -16.78 25.01 -3.61
N GLN A 457 -17.01 23.76 -3.19
CA GLN A 457 -17.94 23.44 -2.11
C GLN A 457 -17.51 24.04 -0.77
N ILE A 458 -16.20 24.03 -0.47
CA ILE A 458 -15.67 24.59 0.77
C ILE A 458 -15.79 26.12 0.76
N ILE A 459 -15.41 26.79 -0.33
CA ILE A 459 -15.52 28.26 -0.46
C ILE A 459 -17.00 28.72 -0.46
N SER A 460 -17.91 27.94 -1.06
CA SER A 460 -19.32 28.32 -1.16
C SER A 460 -20.10 28.14 0.14
N ASN A 461 -19.64 27.28 1.05
CA ASN A 461 -20.32 27.02 2.33
C ASN A 461 -19.30 26.82 3.46
N PRO A 462 -18.72 27.92 3.99
CA PRO A 462 -17.75 27.87 5.09
C PRO A 462 -18.44 27.56 6.42
N GLY A 463 -18.88 26.31 6.61
CA GLY A 463 -19.58 25.86 7.82
C GLY A 463 -18.69 25.02 8.74
N VAL A 464 -18.26 25.61 9.88
CA VAL A 464 -17.76 25.05 11.17
C VAL A 464 -16.66 23.96 11.15
N LYS A 465 -16.31 23.38 10.01
CA LYS A 465 -15.08 22.59 9.86
C LYS A 465 -13.98 23.49 9.33
N GLU A 466 -13.38 24.25 10.26
CA GLU A 466 -12.09 24.92 10.13
C GLU A 466 -10.95 23.90 9.91
N THR A 467 -11.07 23.03 8.91
CA THR A 467 -9.88 22.46 8.29
C THR A 467 -9.34 23.53 7.36
N ARG A 468 -8.51 24.43 7.92
CA ARG A 468 -7.45 25.18 7.25
C ARG A 468 -7.58 25.20 5.73
N LEU A 469 -8.45 26.08 5.23
CA LEU A 469 -8.72 26.23 3.80
C LEU A 469 -7.41 26.60 3.07
N ASP A 470 -6.55 27.35 3.75
CA ASP A 470 -5.16 27.63 3.36
C ASP A 470 -4.40 26.33 3.04
N ASN A 471 -4.38 25.34 3.93
CA ASN A 471 -3.70 24.07 3.69
C ASN A 471 -4.29 23.32 2.50
N TYR A 472 -5.61 23.37 2.30
CA TYR A 472 -6.23 22.68 1.16
C TYR A 472 -5.87 23.35 -0.17
N VAL A 473 -5.87 24.69 -0.21
CA VAL A 473 -5.46 25.48 -1.39
C VAL A 473 -3.98 25.27 -1.69
N GLU A 474 -3.11 25.31 -0.66
CA GLU A 474 -1.67 25.07 -0.78
C GLU A 474 -1.37 23.67 -1.33
N ASN A 475 -1.91 22.62 -0.70
CA ASN A 475 -1.75 21.24 -1.17
C ASN A 475 -2.30 21.04 -2.59
N PHE A 476 -3.36 21.77 -2.95
CA PHE A 476 -3.93 21.67 -4.29
C PHE A 476 -3.06 22.38 -5.34
N ALA A 477 -2.52 23.56 -5.02
CA ALA A 477 -1.58 24.27 -5.88
C ALA A 477 -0.29 23.45 -6.10
N GLU A 478 0.29 22.89 -5.03
CA GLU A 478 1.45 21.98 -5.11
C GLU A 478 1.15 20.73 -5.96
N TRP A 479 -0.03 20.14 -5.77
CA TRP A 479 -0.47 19.00 -6.59
C TRP A 479 -0.61 19.39 -8.06
N LEU A 480 -1.18 20.56 -8.36
CA LEU A 480 -1.37 21.03 -9.74
C LEU A 480 -0.02 21.22 -10.43
N GLU A 481 0.95 21.85 -9.75
CA GLU A 481 2.29 22.07 -10.27
C GLU A 481 3.04 20.76 -10.51
N SER A 482 2.96 19.81 -9.58
CA SER A 482 3.66 18.51 -9.67
C SER A 482 2.99 17.51 -10.62
N SER A 483 1.66 17.53 -10.77
CA SER A 483 0.91 16.45 -11.44
C SER A 483 0.52 16.73 -12.88
N PHE A 484 0.32 18.01 -13.26
CA PHE A 484 -0.03 18.37 -14.63
C PHE A 484 1.21 18.44 -15.50
N LYS A 485 2.03 19.50 -15.38
CA LYS A 485 3.23 19.66 -16.19
C LYS A 485 4.21 20.57 -15.45
N GLU A 486 5.41 20.07 -15.17
CA GLU A 486 6.46 20.88 -14.56
C GLU A 486 6.86 22.01 -15.52
N SER A 487 6.98 23.24 -15.01
CA SER A 487 7.70 24.29 -15.72
C SER A 487 9.17 23.86 -15.88
N SER A 488 9.77 24.11 -17.05
CA SER A 488 11.12 23.61 -17.37
C SER A 488 12.11 23.94 -16.25
N THR A 489 12.56 22.93 -15.51
CA THR A 489 13.47 23.13 -14.39
C THR A 489 14.89 23.29 -14.92
N ALA A 490 15.59 24.37 -14.53
CA ALA A 490 16.93 24.70 -15.03
C ALA A 490 17.97 23.57 -14.84
N TRP A 491 17.77 22.69 -13.87
CA TRP A 491 18.67 21.54 -13.63
C TRP A 491 18.51 20.41 -14.67
N LYS A 492 17.41 20.38 -15.44
CA LYS A 492 17.18 19.45 -16.55
C LYS A 492 17.75 19.95 -17.88
N GLU A 493 18.36 21.14 -17.92
CA GLU A 493 18.98 21.67 -19.14
C GLU A 493 20.14 20.79 -19.63
N PRO A 494 20.36 20.72 -20.96
CA PRO A 494 21.51 20.04 -21.54
C PRO A 494 22.84 20.57 -21.02
N GLN A 495 23.70 19.66 -20.60
CA GLN A 495 25.04 19.95 -20.11
C GLN A 495 26.08 19.32 -21.03
N VAL A 496 27.09 20.09 -21.38
CA VAL A 496 28.26 19.62 -22.13
C VAL A 496 29.48 19.88 -21.25
N GLN A 497 30.22 18.83 -20.93
CA GLN A 497 31.41 18.91 -20.08
C GLN A 497 32.58 18.24 -20.77
N ILE A 498 33.76 18.84 -20.72
CA ILE A 498 35.00 18.18 -21.11
C ILE A 498 35.34 17.20 -19.97
N THR A 499 35.37 15.91 -20.28
CA THR A 499 35.64 14.87 -19.28
C THR A 499 37.10 14.46 -19.24
N ASN A 500 37.77 14.52 -20.38
CA ASN A 500 39.15 14.08 -20.50
C ASN A 500 39.84 14.77 -21.67
N ILE A 501 41.15 14.93 -21.55
CA ILE A 501 42.01 15.47 -22.60
C ILE A 501 43.22 14.53 -22.67
N GLN A 502 43.24 13.63 -23.64
CA GLN A 502 44.30 12.62 -23.78
C GLN A 502 44.71 12.43 -25.23
N GLY A 503 46.03 12.34 -25.44
CA GLY A 503 46.62 12.15 -26.76
C GLY A 503 46.22 13.26 -27.74
N SER A 504 45.62 12.87 -28.87
CA SER A 504 45.17 13.77 -29.94
C SER A 504 43.67 14.10 -29.90
N SER A 505 42.97 13.78 -28.80
CA SER A 505 41.53 14.01 -28.67
C SER A 505 41.12 14.64 -27.34
N MET A 506 40.09 15.46 -27.41
CA MET A 506 39.33 16.01 -26.28
C MET A 506 38.00 15.26 -26.18
N GLU A 507 37.72 14.66 -25.03
CA GLU A 507 36.48 13.93 -24.77
C GLU A 507 35.47 14.84 -24.08
N PHE A 508 34.26 14.85 -24.62
CA PHE A 508 33.10 15.53 -24.07
C PHE A 508 32.08 14.51 -23.57
N ALA A 509 31.47 14.79 -22.44
CA ALA A 509 30.22 14.17 -22.03
C ALA A 509 29.07 15.14 -22.26
N VAL A 510 28.12 14.72 -23.10
CA VAL A 510 26.86 15.44 -23.30
C VAL A 510 25.77 14.75 -22.51
N ARG A 511 25.23 15.44 -21.50
CA ARG A 511 24.12 14.98 -20.66
C ARG A 511 22.85 15.74 -21.01
N PHE A 512 21.75 15.02 -21.17
CA PHE A 512 20.45 15.61 -21.46
C PHE A 512 19.30 14.73 -20.99
N TYR A 513 18.13 15.31 -20.81
CA TYR A 513 16.93 14.57 -20.42
C TYR A 513 16.03 14.34 -21.64
N VAL A 514 15.41 13.17 -21.68
CA VAL A 514 14.36 12.82 -22.65
C VAL A 514 13.02 12.83 -21.91
N ASP A 515 11.98 13.33 -22.58
CA ASP A 515 10.62 13.32 -22.06
C ASP A 515 9.99 11.92 -22.12
N ASN A 516 9.20 11.60 -21.10
CA ASN A 516 8.44 10.37 -20.94
C ASN A 516 9.05 9.09 -21.52
N ILE A 517 9.96 8.44 -20.77
CA ILE A 517 10.61 7.20 -21.20
C ILE A 517 9.67 6.01 -21.36
N GLN A 518 8.42 6.07 -20.89
CA GLN A 518 7.50 4.92 -20.98
C GLN A 518 6.94 4.73 -22.39
N LEU A 519 6.95 5.78 -23.21
CA LEU A 519 6.47 5.74 -24.58
C LEU A 519 7.34 4.86 -25.49
N GLU A 520 6.76 4.43 -26.60
CA GLU A 520 7.41 3.67 -27.66
C GLU A 520 7.99 2.35 -27.14
N HIS A 521 7.25 1.67 -26.26
CA HIS A 521 7.70 0.45 -25.56
C HIS A 521 9.05 0.64 -24.86
N TRP A 522 9.23 1.76 -24.15
CA TRP A 522 10.46 2.11 -23.44
C TRP A 522 11.69 2.34 -24.33
N ARG A 523 11.52 2.42 -25.66
CA ARG A 523 12.62 2.62 -26.61
C ARG A 523 12.84 4.06 -27.01
N ARG A 524 11.93 4.97 -26.63
CA ARG A 524 11.99 6.40 -26.96
C ARG A 524 13.36 6.99 -26.63
N GLY A 525 13.87 6.76 -25.43
CA GLY A 525 15.14 7.35 -25.02
C GLY A 525 16.35 6.84 -25.81
N GLU A 526 16.40 5.56 -26.19
CA GLU A 526 17.47 5.05 -27.07
C GLU A 526 17.32 5.57 -28.51
N ARG A 527 16.09 5.74 -29.03
CA ARG A 527 15.86 6.40 -30.32
C ARG A 527 16.42 7.83 -30.30
N VAL A 528 15.99 8.64 -29.34
CA VAL A 528 16.42 10.04 -29.21
C VAL A 528 17.93 10.14 -29.06
N LYS A 529 18.52 9.31 -28.20
CA LYS A 529 19.99 9.23 -28.03
C LYS A 529 20.71 8.90 -29.33
N ASN A 530 20.18 8.01 -30.15
CA ASN A 530 20.77 7.67 -31.45
C ASN A 530 20.61 8.80 -32.48
N GLU A 531 19.46 9.47 -32.52
CA GLU A 531 19.20 10.64 -33.37
C GLU A 531 20.16 11.78 -33.04
N VAL A 532 20.25 12.15 -31.76
CA VAL A 532 21.18 13.15 -31.24
C VAL A 532 22.63 12.78 -31.56
N ARG A 533 23.04 11.53 -31.33
CA ARG A 533 24.41 11.06 -31.64
C ARG A 533 24.74 11.19 -33.12
N ARG A 534 23.83 10.79 -34.01
CA ARG A 534 24.04 10.90 -35.47
C ARG A 534 24.24 12.36 -35.87
N GLU A 535 23.43 13.26 -35.30
CA GLU A 535 23.52 14.68 -35.60
C GLU A 535 24.81 15.33 -35.04
N MET A 536 25.25 14.93 -33.85
CA MET A 536 26.56 15.30 -33.29
C MET A 536 27.69 14.96 -34.24
N ILE A 537 27.76 13.70 -34.67
CA ILE A 537 28.80 13.24 -35.61
C ILE A 537 28.73 14.04 -36.91
N ARG A 538 27.52 14.26 -37.46
CA ARG A 538 27.31 15.02 -38.69
C ARG A 538 27.85 16.45 -38.59
N ARG A 539 27.42 17.22 -37.58
CA ARG A 539 27.83 18.64 -37.42
C ARG A 539 29.31 18.77 -37.05
N LEU A 540 29.86 17.88 -36.23
CA LEU A 540 31.29 17.88 -35.92
C LEU A 540 32.16 17.55 -37.15
N ARG A 541 31.70 16.66 -38.03
CA ARG A 541 32.37 16.40 -39.32
C ARG A 541 32.29 17.60 -40.25
N LEU A 542 31.13 18.26 -40.35
CA LEU A 542 30.99 19.49 -41.14
C LEU A 542 31.90 20.60 -40.61
N ALA A 543 32.08 20.69 -39.30
CA ALA A 543 33.03 21.61 -38.67
C ALA A 543 34.50 21.14 -38.72
N HIS A 544 34.78 19.95 -39.27
CA HIS A 544 36.13 19.37 -39.43
C HIS A 544 36.88 19.09 -38.11
N ILE A 545 36.12 18.93 -37.02
CA ILE A 545 36.64 18.75 -35.65
C ILE A 545 36.37 17.36 -35.06
N TYR A 546 35.67 16.48 -35.78
CA TYR A 546 35.39 15.12 -35.34
C TYR A 546 36.64 14.21 -35.40
N THR A 547 36.94 13.49 -34.33
CA THR A 547 37.89 12.37 -34.32
C THR A 547 37.12 11.07 -34.59
N GLY A 548 37.49 10.38 -35.68
CA GLY A 548 36.85 9.16 -36.16
C GLY A 548 37.05 7.95 -35.26
#